data_AF-A0A7N0VLF6-F1
#
_entry.id   AF-A0A7N0VLF6-F1
#
_cell.length_a   1.000
_cell.length_b   1.000
_cell.length_c   1.000
_cell.angle_alpha   90.00
_cell.angle_beta   90.00
_cell.angle_gamma   90.00
#
_symmetry.space_group_name_H-M   'P 1'
#
loop_
_entity.id
_entity.type
_entity.pdbx_description
1 polymer ?
#
loop_
_entity_poly.entity_id
_entity_poly.type
_entity_poly.pdbx_seq_one_letter_code
_entity_poly.pdbx_strand_id
1 'polypeptide(L)'
;MLTQIPMSSEYHSLTNYPPSSRRIIVLNKTDLADKSQTMEWLKYFEQLEYNAYGVNSHNLEHIQKFLNFLQAHIKALKKTGTSTHTNTILLVGVPNVGKSALANSLHQVGRVSATEKGKLKRATVSPLPGETKDISSMKVGSHPNVYVLDTPGILPASIPNDEVYAKLCLTGAIRDCMVEDTDLAQTLMGIVDLSNDFMEWGKHSSSCITNIDSKFTSVTKPNETRQHLTDHTQDHIVNDVRAILFDTISAHKNSLEDMISLSQLVEHQFTMLQDAFGIHEDSKSEAFRKVAVKLLNLFRYGRLGHYSLDSVPLSTLRP
;
A
#
# COMPACT_ATOMS: atom_id res chain seq x y z
N MET A 1 -2.66 4.12 9.76
CA MET A 1 -3.23 2.86 9.25
C MET A 1 -2.99 2.81 7.75
N LEU A 2 -2.99 1.62 7.16
CA LEU A 2 -2.96 1.45 5.70
C LEU A 2 -4.37 1.61 5.15
N THR A 3 -4.54 2.39 4.10
CA THR A 3 -5.88 2.61 3.51
C THR A 3 -6.49 1.34 2.93
N GLN A 4 -5.67 0.40 2.44
CA GLN A 4 -6.15 -0.87 1.88
C GLN A 4 -6.75 -1.79 2.97
N ILE A 5 -6.30 -1.65 4.22
CA ILE A 5 -6.71 -2.50 5.35
C ILE A 5 -6.85 -1.71 6.66
N PRO A 6 -7.80 -0.74 6.77
CA PRO A 6 -7.83 0.16 7.91
C PRO A 6 -8.05 -0.54 9.25
N MET A 7 -8.90 -1.58 9.29
CA MET A 7 -9.18 -2.35 10.50
C MET A 7 -8.05 -3.34 10.80
N SER A 8 -7.59 -4.09 9.81
CA SER A 8 -6.54 -5.09 10.00
C SER A 8 -5.19 -4.45 10.37
N SER A 9 -4.94 -3.21 9.93
CA SER A 9 -3.74 -2.42 10.30
C SER A 9 -3.94 -1.50 11.51
N GLU A 10 -5.07 -1.62 12.21
CA GLU A 10 -5.35 -0.84 13.41
C GLU A 10 -4.37 -1.17 14.54
N TYR A 11 -3.93 -0.11 15.23
CA TYR A 11 -3.08 -0.26 16.40
C TYR A 11 -3.94 -0.54 17.64
N HIS A 12 -4.14 -1.82 17.92
CA HIS A 12 -5.03 -2.35 18.96
C HIS A 12 -4.73 -1.83 20.38
N SER A 13 -3.51 -1.39 20.68
CA SER A 13 -3.22 -0.85 22.01
C SER A 13 -3.93 0.48 22.30
N LEU A 14 -4.45 1.16 21.26
CA LEU A 14 -5.18 2.41 21.41
C LEU A 14 -6.70 2.25 21.35
N THR A 15 -7.23 1.10 20.95
CA THR A 15 -8.69 0.86 20.81
C THR A 15 -9.42 0.87 22.16
N ASN A 16 -8.74 0.46 23.24
CA ASN A 16 -9.29 0.46 24.60
C ASN A 16 -9.47 1.86 25.21
N TYR A 17 -9.03 2.91 24.52
CA TYR A 17 -9.15 4.27 25.00
C TYR A 17 -10.20 5.03 24.17
N PRO A 18 -11.03 5.85 24.81
CA PRO A 18 -12.07 6.60 24.12
C PRO A 18 -11.47 7.55 23.06
N PRO A 19 -12.27 7.93 22.04
CA PRO A 19 -11.91 8.97 21.11
C PRO A 19 -11.42 10.22 21.85
N SER A 20 -10.32 10.79 21.36
CA SER A 20 -9.73 11.99 21.94
C SER A 20 -9.45 12.97 20.82
N SER A 21 -9.75 14.24 21.05
CA SER A 21 -9.35 15.32 20.14
C SER A 21 -7.84 15.38 19.95
N ARG A 22 -7.01 14.78 20.81
CA ARG A 22 -5.55 14.70 20.62
C ARG A 22 -5.11 13.53 19.75
N ARG A 23 -6.03 12.65 19.35
CA ARG A 23 -5.78 11.51 18.46
C ARG A 23 -6.35 11.80 17.09
N ILE A 24 -5.53 11.56 16.07
CA ILE A 24 -5.91 11.66 14.67
C ILE A 24 -5.61 10.31 14.03
N ILE A 25 -6.61 9.69 13.42
CA ILE A 25 -6.46 8.51 12.59
C ILE A 25 -6.00 8.98 11.21
N VAL A 26 -4.86 8.47 10.76
CA VAL A 26 -4.33 8.77 9.43
C VAL A 26 -4.40 7.52 8.58
N LEU A 27 -5.18 7.57 7.50
CA LEU A 27 -5.22 6.54 6.46
C LEU A 27 -4.18 6.90 5.41
N ASN A 28 -3.03 6.22 5.45
CA ASN A 28 -1.90 6.50 4.57
C ASN A 28 -1.87 5.55 3.38
N LYS A 29 -1.22 5.99 2.29
CA LYS A 29 -1.17 5.31 0.98
C LYS A 29 -2.55 5.27 0.31
N THR A 30 -3.26 6.40 0.33
CA THR A 30 -4.58 6.53 -0.32
C THR A 30 -4.55 6.30 -1.84
N ASP A 31 -3.37 6.30 -2.45
CA ASP A 31 -3.11 5.95 -3.84
C ASP A 31 -3.15 4.44 -4.12
N LEU A 32 -3.15 3.58 -3.09
CA LEU A 32 -3.21 2.12 -3.26
C LEU A 32 -4.62 1.53 -3.06
N ALA A 33 -5.58 2.35 -2.64
CA ALA A 33 -6.93 1.92 -2.30
C ALA A 33 -7.96 2.66 -3.15
N ASP A 34 -9.14 2.07 -3.31
CA ASP A 34 -10.23 2.73 -4.02
C ASP A 34 -10.67 4.02 -3.30
N LYS A 35 -10.96 5.07 -4.07
CA LYS A 35 -11.32 6.38 -3.53
C LYS A 35 -12.67 6.35 -2.82
N SER A 36 -13.65 5.63 -3.36
CA SER A 36 -14.99 5.55 -2.76
C SER A 36 -14.95 4.83 -1.42
N GLN A 37 -14.22 3.71 -1.34
CA GLN A 37 -14.01 2.98 -0.10
C GLN A 37 -13.19 3.77 0.92
N THR A 38 -12.16 4.50 0.47
CA THR A 38 -11.39 5.40 1.36
C THR A 38 -12.31 6.42 2.03
N MET A 39 -13.24 7.02 1.27
CA MET A 39 -14.21 7.97 1.82
C MET A 39 -15.20 7.31 2.78
N GLU A 40 -15.63 6.08 2.50
CA GLU A 40 -16.49 5.31 3.40
C GLU A 40 -15.82 5.04 4.74
N TRP A 41 -14.54 4.65 4.73
CA TRP A 41 -13.73 4.47 5.94
C TRP A 41 -13.55 5.77 6.73
N LEU A 42 -13.27 6.89 6.05
CA LEU A 42 -13.17 8.19 6.73
C LEU A 42 -14.49 8.55 7.43
N LYS A 43 -15.62 8.36 6.76
CA LYS A 43 -16.96 8.57 7.33
C LYS A 43 -17.24 7.64 8.51
N TYR A 44 -16.85 6.38 8.42
CA TYR A 44 -16.97 5.41 9.52
C TYR A 44 -16.23 5.88 10.77
N PHE A 45 -14.97 6.33 10.64
CA PHE A 45 -14.22 6.85 11.79
C PHE A 45 -14.78 8.16 12.34
N GLU A 46 -15.29 9.05 11.48
CA GLU A 46 -16.00 10.26 11.90
C GLU A 46 -17.27 9.94 12.71
N GLN A 47 -18.04 8.93 12.30
CA GLN A 47 -19.22 8.45 13.05
C GLN A 47 -18.85 7.87 14.42
N LEU A 48 -17.64 7.35 14.56
CA LEU A 48 -17.06 6.91 15.83
C LEU A 48 -16.39 8.06 16.62
N GLU A 49 -16.62 9.32 16.22
CA GLU A 49 -16.08 10.53 16.85
C GLU A 49 -14.55 10.64 16.80
N TYR A 50 -13.89 9.91 15.89
CA TYR A 50 -12.47 10.08 15.63
C TYR A 50 -12.22 11.14 14.56
N ASN A 51 -11.16 11.93 14.74
CA ASN A 51 -10.64 12.76 13.65
C ASN A 51 -9.87 11.85 12.68
N ALA A 52 -10.38 11.66 11.47
CA ALA A 52 -9.74 10.85 10.44
C ALA A 52 -9.24 11.70 9.27
N TYR A 53 -8.11 11.31 8.66
CA TYR A 53 -7.56 12.01 7.51
C TYR A 53 -6.87 11.05 6.54
N GLY A 54 -7.23 11.12 5.26
CA GLY A 54 -6.59 10.36 4.18
C GLY A 54 -5.38 11.11 3.61
N VAL A 55 -4.23 10.43 3.51
CA VAL A 55 -2.99 11.04 2.98
C VAL A 55 -2.21 10.07 2.07
N ASN A 56 -1.55 10.63 1.07
CA ASN A 56 -0.47 9.94 0.38
C ASN A 56 0.85 10.60 0.80
N SER A 57 1.69 9.87 1.51
CA SER A 57 2.99 10.36 2.00
C SER A 57 3.97 10.76 0.89
N HIS A 58 3.78 10.27 -0.33
CA HIS A 58 4.60 10.60 -1.50
C HIS A 58 4.06 11.79 -2.30
N ASN A 59 2.84 12.26 -2.01
CA ASN A 59 2.24 13.41 -2.67
C ASN A 59 2.43 14.69 -1.83
N LEU A 60 3.25 15.63 -2.32
CA LEU A 60 3.57 16.87 -1.60
C LEU A 60 2.36 17.77 -1.35
N GLU A 61 1.38 17.79 -2.27
CA GLU A 61 0.16 18.59 -2.10
C GLU A 61 -0.71 18.02 -0.96
N HIS A 62 -0.87 16.70 -0.91
CA HIS A 62 -1.58 16.03 0.19
C HIS A 62 -0.90 16.33 1.53
N ILE A 63 0.43 16.28 1.56
CA ILE A 63 1.23 16.56 2.77
C ILE A 63 1.10 18.01 3.20
N GLN A 64 1.07 18.96 2.26
CA GLN A 64 0.86 20.38 2.57
C GLN A 64 -0.54 20.62 3.16
N LYS A 65 -1.59 20.04 2.57
CA LYS A 65 -2.97 20.10 3.11
C LYS A 65 -3.04 19.47 4.50
N PHE A 66 -2.40 18.32 4.69
CA PHE A 66 -2.37 17.64 5.97
C PHE A 66 -1.59 18.43 7.04
N LEU A 67 -0.46 19.05 6.69
CA LEU A 67 0.30 19.91 7.60
C LEU A 67 -0.54 21.12 8.05
N ASN A 68 -1.27 21.75 7.13
CA ASN A 68 -2.19 22.86 7.46
C ASN A 68 -3.30 22.40 8.41
N PHE A 69 -3.89 21.23 8.15
CA PHE A 69 -4.87 20.61 9.04
C PHE A 69 -4.29 20.38 10.45
N LEU A 70 -3.10 19.78 10.56
CA LEU A 70 -2.42 19.56 11.83
C LEU A 70 -2.15 20.86 12.59
N GLN A 71 -1.69 21.90 11.90
CA GLN A 71 -1.43 23.20 12.52
C GLN A 71 -2.71 23.87 13.02
N ALA A 72 -3.80 23.82 12.25
CA ALA A 72 -5.10 24.34 12.66
C ALA A 72 -5.64 23.59 13.88
N HIS A 73 -5.54 22.26 13.86
CA HIS A 73 -5.96 21.38 14.94
C HIS A 73 -5.18 21.64 16.24
N ILE A 74 -3.85 21.74 16.16
CA ILE A 74 -2.99 22.09 17.30
C ILE A 74 -3.36 23.47 17.86
N LYS A 75 -3.62 24.47 17.00
CA LYS A 75 -4.05 25.80 17.44
C LYS A 75 -5.39 25.74 18.18
N ALA A 76 -6.35 24.93 17.71
CA ALA A 76 -7.64 24.75 18.38
C ALA A 76 -7.46 24.13 19.78
N LEU A 77 -6.61 23.10 19.90
CA LEU A 77 -6.27 22.48 21.18
C LEU A 77 -5.53 23.42 22.16
N LYS A 78 -4.82 24.43 21.65
CA LYS A 78 -4.19 25.46 22.49
C LYS A 78 -5.18 26.51 23.01
N LYS A 79 -6.27 26.80 22.31
CA LYS A 79 -7.26 27.77 22.82
C LYS A 79 -7.92 27.32 24.13
N THR A 80 -7.87 26.03 24.44
CA THR A 80 -8.39 25.45 25.67
C THR A 80 -7.32 25.32 26.79
N GLY A 81 -6.09 25.83 26.59
CA GLY A 81 -5.02 25.77 27.61
C GLY A 81 -3.92 26.83 27.48
N THR A 82 -3.34 27.26 28.61
CA THR A 82 -2.39 28.38 28.74
C THR A 82 -0.91 27.97 28.56
N SER A 83 -0.51 27.44 27.41
CA SER A 83 0.86 26.90 27.27
C SER A 83 1.58 27.26 25.95
N THR A 84 2.73 27.90 26.09
CA THR A 84 3.71 28.28 25.05
C THR A 84 4.57 27.11 24.56
N HIS A 85 4.21 25.87 24.91
CA HIS A 85 5.07 24.71 24.75
C HIS A 85 5.23 24.26 23.28
N THR A 86 6.38 23.66 23.02
CA THR A 86 6.69 22.86 21.83
C THR A 86 5.70 21.69 21.74
N ASN A 87 5.01 21.58 20.62
CA ASN A 87 4.07 20.47 20.39
C ASN A 87 4.83 19.31 19.76
N THR A 88 4.52 18.11 20.21
CA THR A 88 5.14 16.89 19.70
C THR A 88 4.03 15.96 19.22
N ILE A 89 4.12 15.54 17.97
CA ILE A 89 3.24 14.55 17.35
C ILE A 89 3.98 13.23 17.34
N LEU A 90 3.39 12.20 17.95
CA LEU A 90 3.92 10.84 17.91
C LEU A 90 3.24 10.07 16.79
N LEU A 91 4.00 9.57 15.82
CA LEU A 91 3.47 8.62 14.83
C LEU A 91 3.46 7.23 15.45
N VAL A 92 2.34 6.52 15.38
CA VAL A 92 2.19 5.17 15.93
C VAL A 92 1.45 4.29 14.92
N GLY A 93 1.81 3.02 14.84
CA GLY A 93 1.14 2.03 13.98
C GLY A 93 2.04 0.85 13.62
N VAL A 94 1.47 -0.14 12.95
CA VAL A 94 2.18 -1.34 12.50
C VAL A 94 3.37 -0.99 11.56
N PRO A 95 4.32 -1.91 11.34
CA PRO A 95 5.40 -1.68 10.37
C PRO A 95 4.85 -1.38 8.97
N ASN A 96 5.64 -0.67 8.16
CA ASN A 96 5.36 -0.39 6.74
C ASN A 96 4.05 0.36 6.39
N VAL A 97 3.30 0.87 7.39
CA VAL A 97 2.20 1.84 7.17
C VAL A 97 2.67 3.20 6.64
N GLY A 98 3.99 3.43 6.55
CA GLY A 98 4.59 4.66 6.01
C GLY A 98 4.84 5.76 7.05
N LYS A 99 5.08 5.43 8.32
CA LYS A 99 5.40 6.41 9.39
C LYS A 99 6.62 7.26 9.04
N SER A 100 7.75 6.61 8.72
CA SER A 100 8.99 7.29 8.36
C SER A 100 8.87 8.10 7.06
N ALA A 101 8.12 7.60 6.08
CA ALA A 101 7.83 8.34 4.84
C ALA A 101 7.00 9.61 5.13
N LEU A 102 5.95 9.49 5.94
CA LEU A 102 5.12 10.63 6.36
C LEU A 102 5.93 11.66 7.16
N ALA A 103 6.77 11.20 8.11
CA ALA A 103 7.65 12.08 8.89
C ALA A 103 8.64 12.84 7.98
N ASN A 104 9.28 12.14 7.04
CA ASN A 104 10.19 12.74 6.06
C ASN A 104 9.50 13.81 5.21
N SER A 105 8.31 13.50 4.68
CA SER A 105 7.56 14.42 3.83
C SER A 105 7.05 15.63 4.60
N LEU A 106 6.52 15.44 5.82
CA LEU A 106 6.14 16.54 6.70
C LEU A 106 7.33 17.41 7.08
N HIS A 107 8.49 16.82 7.35
CA HIS A 107 9.73 17.55 7.63
C HIS A 107 10.19 18.37 6.43
N GLN A 108 10.14 17.79 5.22
CA GLN A 108 10.50 18.48 3.99
C GLN A 108 9.60 19.70 3.73
N VAL A 109 8.28 19.53 3.77
CA VAL A 109 7.31 20.62 3.51
C VAL A 109 7.32 21.64 4.65
N GLY A 110 7.39 21.17 5.90
CA GLY A 110 7.44 22.00 7.10
C GLY A 110 8.69 22.89 7.18
N ARG A 111 9.84 22.40 6.70
CA ARG A 111 11.06 23.21 6.66
C ARG A 111 11.04 24.33 5.64
N VAL A 112 10.45 24.10 4.46
CA VAL A 112 10.29 25.14 3.43
C VAL A 112 9.49 26.31 4.01
N SER A 113 8.41 26.02 4.72
CA SER A 113 7.60 27.03 5.41
C SER A 113 8.28 27.68 6.63
N ALA A 114 9.27 27.03 7.22
CA ALA A 114 9.98 27.50 8.42
C ALA A 114 11.34 28.19 8.14
N THR A 115 11.72 28.38 6.86
CA THR A 115 12.98 29.01 6.41
C THR A 115 14.27 28.44 7.05
N GLU A 116 14.24 27.19 7.51
CA GLU A 116 15.37 26.57 8.20
C GLU A 116 16.47 26.14 7.22
N LYS A 117 17.68 26.67 7.40
CA LYS A 117 18.88 26.29 6.63
C LYS A 117 19.60 25.10 7.26
N GLY A 118 20.19 24.22 6.44
CA GLY A 118 20.99 23.06 6.89
C GLY A 118 20.61 21.72 6.24
N LYS A 119 21.37 20.66 6.52
CA LYS A 119 21.13 19.31 5.96
C LYS A 119 19.75 18.78 6.36
N LEU A 120 19.06 18.13 5.42
CA LEU A 120 17.76 17.51 5.68
C LEU A 120 17.96 16.23 6.47
N LYS A 121 17.46 16.20 7.72
CA LYS A 121 17.38 14.97 8.49
C LYS A 121 16.34 14.07 7.81
N ARG A 122 16.66 12.80 7.60
CA ARG A 122 15.74 11.81 7.03
C ARG A 122 15.77 10.56 7.87
N ALA A 123 14.60 10.02 8.17
CA ALA A 123 14.45 8.65 8.65
C ALA A 123 14.64 7.69 7.48
N THR A 124 15.18 6.52 7.78
CA THR A 124 15.28 5.41 6.83
C THR A 124 13.87 4.95 6.45
N VAL A 125 13.63 4.79 5.14
CA VAL A 125 12.38 4.21 4.61
C VAL A 125 12.78 2.99 3.81
N SER A 126 12.17 1.86 4.12
CA SER A 126 12.44 0.58 3.47
C SER A 126 11.15 -0.24 3.42
N PRO A 127 10.97 -1.09 2.39
CA PRO A 127 9.86 -2.03 2.32
C PRO A 127 10.01 -3.18 3.33
N LEU A 128 11.18 -3.36 3.95
CA LEU A 128 11.39 -4.39 4.97
C LEU A 128 10.82 -3.92 6.32
N PRO A 129 9.98 -4.73 6.99
CA PRO A 129 9.43 -4.35 8.28
C PRO A 129 10.53 -4.39 9.37
N GLY A 130 10.49 -3.44 10.30
CA GLY A 130 11.44 -3.35 11.41
C GLY A 130 12.69 -2.51 11.15
N GLU A 131 12.74 -1.81 10.02
CA GLU A 131 13.89 -0.97 9.62
C GLU A 131 14.04 0.30 10.47
N THR A 132 12.93 0.87 10.93
CA THR A 132 12.94 1.96 11.92
C THR A 132 13.19 1.38 13.31
N LYS A 133 14.44 1.47 13.80
CA LYS A 133 14.87 0.93 15.10
C LYS A 133 14.86 1.96 16.22
N ASP A 134 15.18 3.21 15.89
CA ASP A 134 15.28 4.31 16.85
C ASP A 134 14.14 5.31 16.67
N ILE A 135 13.76 5.98 17.76
CA ILE A 135 12.83 7.11 17.71
C ILE A 135 13.58 8.34 17.20
N SER A 136 13.10 8.95 16.12
CA SER A 136 13.73 10.13 15.54
C SER A 136 12.80 11.34 15.56
N SER A 137 13.29 12.45 16.11
CA SER A 137 12.57 13.73 16.11
C SER A 137 12.90 14.58 14.89
N MET A 138 11.87 15.12 14.25
CA MET A 138 11.95 16.01 13.09
C MET A 138 11.04 17.23 13.28
N LYS A 139 11.57 18.43 13.03
CA LYS A 139 10.77 19.65 13.13
C LYS A 139 9.92 19.86 11.88
N VAL A 140 8.65 20.19 12.05
CA VAL A 140 7.69 20.35 10.93
C VAL A 140 6.99 21.71 10.91
N GLY A 141 7.23 22.56 11.93
CA GLY A 141 6.70 23.92 11.96
C GLY A 141 7.35 24.75 13.06
N SER A 142 7.46 26.06 12.83
CA SER A 142 7.98 27.02 13.81
C SER A 142 6.88 27.83 14.53
N HIS A 143 5.75 28.09 13.86
CA HIS A 143 4.66 28.90 14.41
C HIS A 143 3.28 28.27 14.12
N PRO A 144 2.82 27.31 14.93
CA PRO A 144 3.39 26.86 16.21
C PRO A 144 4.65 26.00 16.04
N ASN A 145 5.47 25.93 17.09
CA ASN A 145 6.63 25.03 17.13
C ASN A 145 6.13 23.59 17.25
N VAL A 146 6.35 22.78 16.20
CA VAL A 146 5.83 21.40 16.10
C VAL A 146 6.95 20.46 15.65
N TYR A 147 7.08 19.35 16.38
CA TYR A 147 7.94 18.23 16.03
C TYR A 147 7.11 16.98 15.77
N VAL A 148 7.57 16.15 14.85
CA VAL A 148 7.07 14.80 14.60
C VAL A 148 8.12 13.81 15.08
N LEU A 149 7.69 12.84 15.86
CA LEU A 149 8.49 11.69 16.28
C LEU A 149 8.13 10.51 15.39
N ASP A 150 9.09 10.08 14.58
CA ASP A 150 9.03 8.81 13.89
C ASP A 150 9.41 7.69 14.86
N THR A 151 8.65 6.59 14.85
CA THR A 151 8.79 5.50 15.80
C THR A 151 8.89 4.15 15.09
N PRO A 152 9.52 3.15 15.73
CA PRO A 152 9.43 1.77 15.27
C PRO A 152 7.99 1.30 15.06
N GLY A 153 7.77 0.44 14.07
CA GLY A 153 6.47 -0.20 13.89
C GLY A 153 6.21 -1.21 15.01
N ILE A 154 5.03 -1.14 15.61
CA ILE A 154 4.61 -2.05 16.68
C ILE A 154 3.52 -2.95 16.12
N LEU A 155 3.80 -4.24 16.07
CA LEU A 155 2.80 -5.26 15.74
C LEU A 155 1.99 -5.61 17.00
N PRO A 156 0.71 -5.99 16.84
CA PRO A 156 -0.06 -6.52 17.96
C PRO A 156 0.56 -7.81 18.51
N ALA A 157 0.42 -8.04 19.81
CA ALA A 157 0.99 -9.22 20.48
C ALA A 157 0.40 -10.55 19.97
N SER A 158 -0.85 -10.51 19.50
CA SER A 158 -1.55 -11.63 18.87
C SER A 158 -2.38 -11.08 17.71
N ILE A 159 -2.41 -11.82 16.61
CA ILE A 159 -3.20 -11.50 15.44
C ILE A 159 -4.49 -12.32 15.52
N PRO A 160 -5.67 -11.70 15.41
CA PRO A 160 -6.93 -12.32 15.83
C PRO A 160 -7.38 -13.49 14.94
N ASN A 161 -7.05 -13.48 13.65
CA ASN A 161 -7.40 -14.54 12.71
C ASN A 161 -6.45 -14.57 11.50
N ASP A 162 -6.50 -15.67 10.74
CA ASP A 162 -5.64 -15.93 9.57
C ASP A 162 -5.91 -14.94 8.42
N GLU A 163 -7.13 -14.41 8.31
CA GLU A 163 -7.50 -13.44 7.28
C GLU A 163 -6.77 -12.10 7.49
N VAL A 164 -6.78 -11.57 8.72
CA VAL A 164 -6.04 -10.37 9.14
C VAL A 164 -4.54 -10.61 8.96
N TYR A 165 -4.06 -11.81 9.28
CA TYR A 165 -2.66 -12.19 9.07
C TYR A 165 -2.28 -12.13 7.58
N ALA A 166 -3.08 -12.75 6.71
CA ALA A 166 -2.85 -12.76 5.27
C ALA A 166 -2.86 -11.34 4.69
N LYS A 167 -3.82 -10.50 5.09
CA LYS A 167 -3.91 -9.08 4.71
C LYS A 167 -2.66 -8.27 5.11
N LEU A 168 -2.15 -8.49 6.32
CA LEU A 168 -0.92 -7.85 6.80
C LEU A 168 0.32 -8.32 6.03
N CYS A 169 0.38 -9.59 5.64
CA CYS A 169 1.47 -10.11 4.79
C CYS A 169 1.36 -9.57 3.36
N LEU A 170 0.17 -9.59 2.74
CA LEU A 170 -0.07 -9.06 1.39
C LEU A 170 0.40 -7.61 1.25
N THR A 171 0.08 -6.78 2.24
CA THR A 171 0.48 -5.36 2.27
C THR A 171 1.92 -5.11 2.72
N GLY A 172 2.64 -6.18 3.10
CA GLY A 172 4.02 -6.13 3.56
C GLY A 172 4.19 -5.53 4.96
N ALA A 173 3.13 -5.42 5.76
CA ALA A 173 3.20 -4.93 7.14
C ALA A 173 3.94 -5.91 8.08
N ILE A 174 3.87 -7.20 7.76
CA ILE A 174 4.58 -8.28 8.45
C ILE A 174 5.54 -8.93 7.45
N ARG A 175 6.64 -9.49 7.97
CA ARG A 175 7.60 -10.25 7.16
C ARG A 175 6.92 -11.54 6.67
N ASP A 176 7.19 -11.91 5.43
CA ASP A 176 6.68 -13.13 4.78
C ASP A 176 7.31 -14.43 5.36
N CYS A 177 7.72 -14.44 6.64
CA CYS A 177 8.56 -15.51 7.20
C CYS A 177 7.80 -16.79 7.60
N MET A 178 6.47 -16.75 7.71
CA MET A 178 5.66 -17.93 8.07
C MET A 178 4.82 -18.47 6.91
N VAL A 179 4.68 -17.71 5.81
CA VAL A 179 3.85 -18.07 4.66
C VAL A 179 4.73 -17.97 3.43
N GLU A 180 4.77 -19.03 2.62
CA GLU A 180 5.57 -19.02 1.40
C GLU A 180 5.03 -17.95 0.43
N ASP A 181 5.93 -17.27 -0.29
CA ASP A 181 5.55 -16.23 -1.26
C ASP A 181 4.50 -16.74 -2.26
N THR A 182 4.62 -18.02 -2.66
CA THR A 182 3.68 -18.71 -3.53
C THR A 182 2.28 -18.74 -2.95
N ASP A 183 2.10 -19.19 -1.70
CA ASP A 183 0.78 -19.28 -1.05
C ASP A 183 0.14 -17.90 -0.87
N LEU A 184 0.98 -16.91 -0.52
CA LEU A 184 0.53 -15.53 -0.40
C LEU A 184 0.09 -14.95 -1.75
N ALA A 185 0.82 -15.25 -2.82
CA ALA A 185 0.46 -14.86 -4.18
C ALA A 185 -0.79 -15.60 -4.68
N GLN A 186 -1.00 -16.87 -4.33
CA GLN A 186 -2.26 -17.58 -4.61
C GLN A 186 -3.46 -16.93 -3.90
N THR A 187 -3.27 -16.51 -2.65
CA THR A 187 -4.29 -15.78 -1.88
C THR A 187 -4.64 -14.45 -2.56
N LEU A 188 -3.62 -13.71 -3.03
CA LEU A 188 -3.81 -12.48 -3.81
C LEU A 188 -4.61 -12.75 -5.08
N MET A 189 -4.29 -13.81 -5.81
CA MET A 189 -4.97 -14.16 -7.06
C MET A 189 -6.44 -14.46 -6.81
N GLY A 190 -6.78 -15.24 -5.77
CA GLY A 190 -8.16 -15.45 -5.37
C GLY A 190 -8.92 -14.15 -5.07
N ILE A 191 -8.27 -13.18 -4.42
CA ILE A 191 -8.88 -11.84 -4.19
C ILE A 191 -9.12 -11.11 -5.51
N VAL A 192 -8.14 -11.12 -6.42
CA VAL A 192 -8.23 -10.45 -7.73
C VAL A 192 -9.34 -11.09 -8.59
N ASP A 193 -9.41 -12.40 -8.64
CA ASP A 193 -10.37 -13.16 -9.45
C ASP A 193 -11.83 -12.94 -8.99
N LEU A 194 -12.03 -12.80 -7.68
CA LEU A 194 -13.32 -12.50 -7.05
C LEU A 194 -13.70 -11.02 -7.17
N SER A 195 -12.71 -10.11 -7.25
CA SER A 195 -12.96 -8.70 -7.48
C SER A 195 -13.53 -8.46 -8.89
N ASN A 196 -14.25 -7.36 -9.10
CA ASN A 196 -14.62 -6.91 -10.45
C ASN A 196 -13.58 -5.94 -11.04
N ASP A 197 -12.53 -5.62 -10.28
CA ASP A 197 -11.55 -4.59 -10.64
C ASP A 197 -10.67 -5.00 -11.83
N PHE A 198 -10.48 -6.31 -12.06
CA PHE A 198 -9.79 -6.83 -13.24
C PHE A 198 -10.48 -6.43 -14.56
N MET A 199 -11.79 -6.12 -14.55
CA MET A 199 -12.52 -5.67 -15.74
C MET A 199 -11.99 -4.34 -16.29
N GLU A 200 -11.34 -3.53 -15.47
CA GLU A 200 -10.69 -2.30 -15.94
C GLU A 200 -9.52 -2.58 -16.89
N TRP A 201 -8.86 -3.74 -16.76
CA TRP A 201 -7.75 -4.14 -17.62
C TRP A 201 -8.21 -4.48 -19.05
N GLY A 202 -9.43 -5.01 -19.22
CA GLY A 202 -10.00 -5.33 -20.53
C GLY A 202 -10.18 -4.11 -21.45
N LYS A 203 -10.32 -2.91 -20.89
CA LYS A 203 -10.44 -1.65 -21.66
C LYS A 203 -9.14 -1.28 -22.39
N HIS A 204 -8.00 -1.80 -21.93
CA HIS A 204 -6.67 -1.51 -22.49
C HIS A 204 -6.08 -2.69 -23.29
N SER A 205 -6.61 -3.92 -23.10
CA SER A 205 -6.12 -5.16 -23.72
C SER A 205 -6.35 -5.25 -25.24
N SER A 206 -7.34 -4.53 -25.79
CA SER A 206 -7.69 -4.57 -27.22
C SER A 206 -6.62 -4.00 -28.17
N SER A 207 -5.48 -3.53 -27.66
CA SER A 207 -4.32 -3.11 -28.45
C SER A 207 -3.17 -4.12 -28.50
N CYS A 208 -3.19 -5.17 -27.67
CA CYS A 208 -2.02 -6.02 -27.40
C CYS A 208 -1.99 -7.30 -28.26
N ILE A 209 -3.16 -7.85 -28.61
CA ILE A 209 -3.26 -9.18 -29.23
C ILE A 209 -2.79 -9.19 -30.70
N THR A 210 -2.76 -8.05 -31.41
CA THR A 210 -2.33 -8.03 -32.82
C THR A 210 -0.80 -7.98 -33.02
N ASN A 211 0.00 -7.87 -31.95
CA ASN A 211 1.45 -7.62 -32.05
C ASN A 211 2.35 -8.73 -31.49
N ILE A 212 1.78 -9.84 -31.00
CA ILE A 212 2.58 -10.96 -30.49
C ILE A 212 3.13 -11.82 -31.66
N ASP A 213 2.41 -11.91 -32.78
CA ASP A 213 2.86 -12.70 -33.95
C ASP A 213 3.86 -11.97 -34.87
N SER A 214 4.09 -10.66 -34.70
CA SER A 214 4.89 -9.86 -35.65
C SER A 214 6.27 -9.41 -35.15
N LYS A 215 6.66 -9.70 -33.90
CA LYS A 215 7.95 -9.26 -33.33
C LYS A 215 9.11 -10.26 -33.45
N PHE A 216 8.94 -11.35 -34.19
CA PHE A 216 9.98 -12.35 -34.43
C PHE A 216 10.78 -12.09 -35.73
N THR A 217 11.08 -10.85 -36.11
CA THR A 217 12.09 -10.56 -37.14
C THR A 217 12.80 -9.22 -36.93
N SER A 218 14.07 -9.32 -36.52
CA SER A 218 15.18 -8.36 -36.75
C SER A 218 15.00 -6.87 -36.37
N VAL A 219 15.85 -6.38 -35.46
CA VAL A 219 16.98 -5.48 -35.79
C VAL A 219 17.72 -5.11 -34.49
N THR A 220 18.99 -5.50 -34.45
CA THR A 220 20.02 -5.05 -33.51
C THR A 220 20.23 -3.54 -33.57
N LYS A 221 20.15 -2.86 -32.43
CA LYS A 221 20.85 -1.59 -32.15
C LYS A 221 21.65 -1.75 -30.86
N PRO A 222 22.98 -1.48 -30.86
CA PRO A 222 23.80 -1.61 -29.66
C PRO A 222 23.83 -0.31 -28.86
N ASN A 223 24.04 -0.47 -27.56
CA ASN A 223 24.47 0.53 -26.57
C ASN A 223 23.41 1.48 -26.00
N GLU A 224 22.47 0.92 -25.23
CA GLU A 224 22.00 1.58 -24.00
C GLU A 224 22.24 0.63 -22.81
N THR A 225 22.75 1.21 -21.74
CA THR A 225 23.25 0.60 -20.51
C THR A 225 22.39 -0.54 -19.96
N ARG A 226 23.02 -1.71 -19.72
CA ARG A 226 22.48 -2.98 -19.19
C ARG A 226 21.77 -2.93 -17.81
N GLN A 227 21.43 -1.75 -17.28
CA GLN A 227 20.76 -1.61 -15.98
C GLN A 227 19.22 -1.64 -16.06
N HIS A 228 18.61 -1.52 -17.25
CA HIS A 228 17.16 -1.40 -17.40
C HIS A 228 16.40 -2.71 -17.74
N LEU A 229 17.07 -3.85 -17.86
CA LEU A 229 16.43 -5.10 -18.35
C LEU A 229 15.74 -5.95 -17.25
N THR A 230 15.76 -5.56 -15.98
CA THR A 230 15.34 -6.44 -14.86
C THR A 230 14.20 -5.89 -13.99
N ASP A 231 13.71 -4.69 -14.27
CA ASP A 231 12.66 -4.06 -13.46
C ASP A 231 11.27 -4.51 -13.93
N HIS A 232 10.66 -5.41 -13.16
CA HIS A 232 9.32 -5.95 -13.41
C HIS A 232 8.20 -4.93 -13.22
N THR A 233 8.50 -3.73 -12.69
CA THR A 233 7.50 -2.67 -12.47
C THR A 233 7.26 -1.80 -13.71
N GLN A 234 7.99 -2.01 -14.80
CA GLN A 234 7.84 -1.26 -16.06
C GLN A 234 6.44 -1.41 -16.66
N ASP A 235 5.92 -0.32 -17.25
CA ASP A 235 4.53 -0.25 -17.75
C ASP A 235 4.19 -1.37 -18.74
N HIS A 236 5.10 -1.71 -19.66
CA HIS A 236 4.83 -2.77 -20.64
C HIS A 236 4.67 -4.14 -19.97
N ILE A 237 5.56 -4.52 -19.05
CA ILE A 237 5.47 -5.77 -18.28
C ILE A 237 4.18 -5.79 -17.45
N VAL A 238 3.86 -4.69 -16.78
CA VAL A 238 2.64 -4.57 -15.98
C VAL A 238 1.38 -4.72 -16.84
N ASN A 239 1.38 -4.15 -18.05
CA ASN A 239 0.26 -4.30 -18.97
C ASN A 239 0.13 -5.74 -19.49
N ASP A 240 1.25 -6.42 -19.79
CA ASP A 240 1.25 -7.82 -20.19
C ASP A 240 0.70 -8.72 -19.06
N VAL A 241 1.16 -8.50 -17.83
CA VAL A 241 0.66 -9.18 -16.62
C VAL A 241 -0.86 -8.98 -16.46
N ARG A 242 -1.34 -7.73 -16.56
CA ARG A 242 -2.76 -7.40 -16.45
C ARG A 242 -3.59 -8.05 -17.57
N ALA A 243 -3.08 -8.07 -18.80
CA ALA A 243 -3.74 -8.71 -19.94
C ALA A 243 -3.88 -10.22 -19.71
N ILE A 244 -2.81 -10.90 -19.31
CA ILE A 244 -2.82 -12.34 -18.99
C ILE A 244 -3.83 -12.66 -17.89
N LEU A 245 -3.82 -11.90 -16.80
CA LEU A 245 -4.78 -12.10 -15.71
C LEU A 245 -6.22 -11.87 -16.20
N PHE A 246 -6.46 -10.81 -16.97
CA PHE A 246 -7.79 -10.54 -17.53
C PHE A 246 -8.28 -11.67 -18.44
N ASP A 247 -7.44 -12.14 -19.37
CA ASP A 247 -7.80 -13.17 -20.35
C ASP A 247 -8.07 -14.52 -19.67
N THR A 248 -7.21 -14.91 -18.71
CA THR A 248 -7.37 -16.16 -17.94
C THR A 248 -8.62 -16.16 -17.06
N ILE A 249 -8.88 -15.06 -16.34
CA ILE A 249 -10.08 -14.91 -15.50
C ILE A 249 -11.35 -14.90 -16.39
N SER A 250 -11.30 -14.19 -17.52
CA SER A 250 -12.45 -14.10 -18.43
C SER A 250 -12.76 -15.43 -19.10
N ALA A 251 -11.73 -16.17 -19.52
CA ALA A 251 -11.89 -17.52 -20.07
C ALA A 251 -12.52 -18.46 -19.04
N HIS A 252 -12.06 -18.41 -17.78
CA HIS A 252 -12.62 -19.23 -16.70
C HIS A 252 -14.08 -18.87 -16.38
N LYS A 253 -14.42 -17.57 -16.27
CA LYS A 253 -15.81 -17.13 -16.01
C LYS A 253 -16.79 -17.48 -17.13
N ASN A 254 -16.33 -17.50 -18.38
CA ASN A 254 -17.16 -17.88 -19.53
C ASN A 254 -17.30 -19.41 -19.67
N SER A 255 -16.33 -20.18 -19.18
CA SER A 255 -16.26 -21.64 -19.21
C SER A 255 -16.94 -22.27 -17.97
N LEU A 256 -18.03 -21.68 -17.48
CA LEU A 256 -18.82 -22.14 -16.32
C LEU A 256 -19.38 -23.59 -16.43
N GLU A 257 -19.10 -24.30 -17.52
CA GLU A 257 -19.39 -25.72 -17.73
C GLU A 257 -18.19 -26.65 -17.42
N ASP A 258 -16.96 -26.13 -17.34
CA ASP A 258 -15.75 -26.93 -17.07
C ASP A 258 -15.36 -26.91 -15.59
N MET A 259 -15.15 -28.10 -15.04
CA MET A 259 -14.67 -28.35 -13.67
C MET A 259 -13.17 -28.02 -13.49
N ILE A 260 -12.71 -26.87 -13.97
CA ILE A 260 -11.35 -26.40 -13.67
C ILE A 260 -11.34 -25.93 -12.22
N SER A 261 -10.63 -26.65 -11.36
CA SER A 261 -10.44 -26.25 -9.96
C SER A 261 -9.71 -24.90 -9.88
N LEU A 262 -10.02 -24.07 -8.88
CA LEU A 262 -9.31 -22.80 -8.66
C LEU A 262 -7.78 -22.99 -8.57
N SER A 263 -7.33 -24.14 -8.06
CA SER A 263 -5.92 -24.52 -8.06
C SER A 263 -5.32 -24.64 -9.46
N GLN A 264 -6.05 -25.22 -10.42
CA GLN A 264 -5.58 -25.36 -11.81
C GLN A 264 -5.57 -24.01 -12.53
N LEU A 265 -6.55 -23.13 -12.26
CA LEU A 265 -6.55 -21.76 -12.79
C LEU A 265 -5.30 -21.00 -12.33
N VAL A 266 -5.02 -21.04 -11.02
CA VAL A 266 -3.87 -20.33 -10.46
C VAL A 266 -2.55 -20.90 -10.98
N GLU A 267 -2.43 -22.22 -11.12
CA GLU A 267 -1.25 -22.85 -11.72
C GLU A 267 -1.04 -22.44 -13.18
N HIS A 268 -2.12 -22.36 -13.97
CA HIS A 268 -2.08 -21.88 -15.34
C HIS A 268 -1.66 -20.40 -15.41
N GLN A 269 -2.22 -19.55 -14.56
CA GLN A 269 -1.85 -18.14 -14.48
C GLN A 269 -0.38 -17.95 -14.11
N PHE A 270 0.14 -18.69 -13.12
CA PHE A 270 1.56 -18.63 -12.75
C PHE A 270 2.48 -19.03 -13.91
N THR A 271 2.07 -20.03 -14.70
CA THR A 271 2.81 -20.45 -15.89
C THR A 271 2.85 -19.34 -16.94
N MET A 272 1.73 -18.67 -17.21
CA MET A 272 1.69 -17.56 -18.19
C MET A 272 2.42 -16.32 -17.69
N LEU A 273 2.35 -16.02 -16.40
CA LEU A 273 3.09 -14.92 -15.79
C LEU A 273 4.60 -15.15 -15.80
N GLN A 274 5.05 -16.41 -15.78
CA GLN A 274 6.47 -16.74 -15.91
C GLN A 274 7.07 -16.15 -17.21
N ASP A 275 6.35 -16.31 -18.32
CA ASP A 275 6.75 -15.78 -19.62
C ASP A 275 6.72 -14.25 -19.65
N ALA A 276 5.65 -13.62 -19.12
CA ALA A 276 5.54 -12.16 -19.06
C ALA A 276 6.65 -11.52 -18.21
N PHE A 277 7.09 -12.20 -17.15
CA PHE A 277 8.19 -11.73 -16.31
C PHE A 277 9.58 -12.08 -16.82
N GLY A 278 9.68 -12.79 -17.95
CA GLY A 278 10.95 -13.26 -18.53
C GLY A 278 11.74 -14.17 -17.58
N ILE A 279 11.04 -15.05 -16.84
CA ILE A 279 11.67 -15.93 -15.85
C ILE A 279 12.04 -17.25 -16.51
N HIS A 280 13.35 -17.50 -16.65
CA HIS A 280 13.89 -18.75 -17.16
C HIS A 280 14.52 -19.55 -16.01
N GLU A 281 13.77 -20.50 -15.46
CA GLU A 281 14.22 -21.40 -14.40
C GLU A 281 13.92 -22.85 -14.76
N ASP A 282 14.85 -23.75 -14.46
CA ASP A 282 14.69 -25.19 -14.74
C ASP A 282 13.69 -25.86 -13.79
N SER A 283 13.56 -25.32 -12.56
CA SER A 283 12.64 -25.81 -11.55
C SER A 283 11.35 -25.00 -11.56
N LYS A 284 10.21 -25.67 -11.77
CA LYS A 284 8.88 -25.07 -11.69
C LYS A 284 8.61 -24.37 -10.35
N SER A 285 9.06 -24.98 -9.25
CA SER A 285 8.89 -24.41 -7.91
C SER A 285 9.65 -23.08 -7.75
N GLU A 286 10.89 -23.01 -8.25
CA GLU A 286 11.69 -21.79 -8.20
C GLU A 286 11.14 -20.71 -9.15
N ALA A 287 10.68 -21.10 -10.34
CA ALA A 287 9.99 -20.20 -11.26
C ALA A 287 8.77 -19.55 -10.59
N PHE A 288 7.92 -20.37 -9.97
CA PHE A 288 6.70 -19.92 -9.30
C PHE A 288 6.99 -19.02 -8.11
N ARG A 289 8.03 -19.32 -7.34
CA ARG A 289 8.50 -18.45 -6.26
C ARG A 289 8.92 -17.07 -6.78
N LYS A 290 9.65 -17.01 -7.89
CA LYS A 290 10.04 -15.73 -8.52
C LYS A 290 8.85 -14.96 -9.10
N VAL A 291 7.89 -15.66 -9.72
CA VAL A 291 6.63 -15.07 -10.18
C VAL A 291 5.87 -14.48 -9.00
N ALA A 292 5.72 -15.23 -7.91
CA ALA A 292 5.02 -14.82 -6.71
C ALA A 292 5.61 -13.53 -6.11
N VAL A 293 6.95 -13.48 -5.92
CA VAL A 293 7.63 -12.28 -5.42
C VAL A 293 7.38 -11.06 -6.32
N LYS A 294 7.47 -11.22 -7.64
CA LYS A 294 7.21 -10.12 -8.58
C LYS A 294 5.75 -9.67 -8.54
N LEU A 295 4.80 -10.61 -8.49
CA LEU A 295 3.38 -10.32 -8.42
C LEU A 295 3.00 -9.58 -7.12
N LEU A 296 3.51 -10.06 -5.97
CA LEU A 296 3.32 -9.40 -4.68
C LEU A 296 3.90 -7.99 -4.66
N ASN A 297 5.05 -7.77 -5.28
CA ASN A 297 5.63 -6.43 -5.44
C ASN A 297 4.73 -5.53 -6.29
N LEU A 298 4.22 -6.00 -7.43
CA LEU A 298 3.28 -5.23 -8.25
C LEU A 298 2.03 -4.84 -7.45
N PHE A 299 1.49 -5.75 -6.64
CA PHE A 299 0.38 -5.45 -5.75
C PHE A 299 0.74 -4.38 -4.70
N ARG A 300 1.85 -4.55 -3.98
CA ARG A 300 2.33 -3.63 -2.94
C ARG A 300 2.65 -2.22 -3.46
N TYR A 301 2.99 -2.10 -4.74
CA TYR A 301 3.22 -0.82 -5.43
C TYR A 301 1.94 -0.26 -6.10
N GLY A 302 0.79 -0.92 -6.00
CA GLY A 302 -0.46 -0.47 -6.63
C GLY A 302 -0.45 -0.59 -8.15
N ARG A 303 0.47 -1.38 -8.71
CA ARG A 303 0.66 -1.58 -10.15
C ARG A 303 -0.29 -2.61 -10.73
N LEU A 304 -0.94 -3.42 -9.91
CA LEU A 304 -2.07 -4.27 -10.36
C LEU A 304 -3.37 -3.46 -10.39
N GLY A 305 -3.62 -2.65 -9.37
CA GLY A 305 -4.83 -1.84 -9.26
C GLY A 305 -4.95 -1.24 -7.86
N HIS A 306 -6.10 -0.65 -7.57
CA HIS A 306 -6.40 -0.05 -6.27
C HIS A 306 -7.34 -0.98 -5.51
N TYR A 307 -6.84 -1.62 -4.46
CA TYR A 307 -7.58 -2.65 -3.73
C TYR A 307 -7.77 -2.27 -2.28
N SER A 308 -8.99 -2.47 -1.79
CA SER A 308 -9.36 -2.36 -0.39
C SER A 308 -9.81 -3.73 0.10
N LEU A 309 -9.07 -4.32 1.03
CA LEU A 309 -9.29 -5.70 1.50
C LEU A 309 -10.16 -5.77 2.76
N ASP A 310 -10.29 -4.66 3.48
CA ASP A 310 -11.24 -4.55 4.60
C ASP A 310 -12.52 -3.86 4.14
N SER A 311 -13.66 -4.42 4.55
CA SER A 311 -14.98 -3.81 4.36
C SER A 311 -15.40 -3.04 5.61
N VAL A 312 -16.11 -1.93 5.41
CA VAL A 312 -16.68 -1.16 6.51
C VAL A 312 -17.74 -2.00 7.23
N PRO A 313 -17.71 -2.11 8.57
CA PRO A 313 -18.72 -2.87 9.31
C PRO A 313 -20.13 -2.33 9.07
N LEU A 314 -21.04 -3.21 8.64
CA LEU A 314 -22.44 -2.86 8.32
C LEU A 314 -23.27 -2.40 9.55
N SER A 315 -22.78 -2.59 10.77
CA SER A 315 -23.57 -2.45 12.01
C SER A 315 -23.47 -1.09 12.72
N THR A 316 -22.76 -0.10 12.17
CA THR A 316 -22.57 1.22 12.83
C THR A 316 -23.21 2.40 12.11
N LEU A 317 -23.95 2.17 11.02
CA LEU A 317 -24.87 3.17 10.49
C LEU A 317 -26.05 3.33 11.46
N ARG A 318 -25.85 4.06 12.57
CA ARG A 318 -26.98 4.56 13.35
C ARG A 318 -27.79 5.46 12.41
N PRO A 319 -29.12 5.24 12.30
CA PRO A 319 -29.98 6.05 11.44
C PRO A 319 -30.01 7.52 11.86
#